data_AF-A0A1F5WV22-F1
#
_entry.id   AF-A0A1F5WV22-F1
#
_cell.length_a   1.000
_cell.length_b   1.000
_cell.length_c   1.000
_cell.angle_alpha   90.00
_cell.angle_beta   90.00
_cell.angle_gamma   90.00
#
_symmetry.space_group_name_H-M   'P 1'
#
loop_
_entity.id
_entity.type
_entity.pdbx_description
1 polymer ?
#
loop_
_entity_poly.entity_id
_entity_poly.type
_entity_poly.pdbx_seq_one_letter_code
_entity_poly.pdbx_strand_id
1 'polypeptide(L)'
;MKKLSLLAGFLLFMLFPVLSYAHFNGKGHVHDISKTVRTFFNPDCDTNGTCDLKRVSLIYKAYEVWFADDPDYPSYGNGIVIEYETDSVSSLEKFAVVQFIRGGAFYSSKNANGTIDKIIGTVTENFEETVQFFFPEWVIDSRDSDPAYNSDPDDGRFYYLRWNKVLGSYDNRTRQYYGAEKPNAPVVYLTDYPSGAFVGGMGAVSAAMEFKTCIYKASDVPVKTVRSDVYFAKPIICFEWQNIYIYDFDSGKFKTEQVDIPLLYKELSKE
;
A
#
# COMPACT_ATOMS: atom_id res chain seq x y z
N MET A 1 61.30 -39.05 -29.05
CA MET A 1 61.16 -37.67 -28.54
C MET A 1 59.71 -37.50 -28.07
N LYS A 2 59.38 -37.67 -26.77
CA LYS A 2 59.07 -36.61 -25.74
C LYS A 2 58.36 -35.39 -26.37
N LYS A 3 57.12 -34.99 -26.03
CA LYS A 3 56.48 -34.67 -24.72
C LYS A 3 54.95 -34.94 -24.82
N LEU A 4 54.23 -35.56 -23.88
CA LEU A 4 53.69 -35.12 -22.56
C LEU A 4 52.98 -33.75 -22.48
N SER A 5 51.70 -33.82 -22.09
CA SER A 5 50.97 -33.05 -21.05
C SER A 5 49.86 -32.05 -21.42
N LEU A 6 48.69 -32.31 -20.80
CA LEU A 6 47.67 -31.43 -20.17
C LEU A 6 47.06 -30.29 -21.04
N LEU A 7 45.75 -30.04 -21.04
CA LEU A 7 44.86 -29.86 -19.89
C LEU A 7 43.42 -30.27 -20.23
N ALA A 8 42.79 -30.93 -19.26
CA ALA A 8 41.35 -30.91 -19.06
C ALA A 8 40.89 -29.50 -18.65
N GLY A 9 39.66 -29.13 -19.01
CA GLY A 9 38.93 -28.05 -18.35
C GLY A 9 38.33 -27.03 -19.29
N PHE A 10 37.06 -27.22 -19.64
CA PHE A 10 36.05 -26.16 -19.70
C PHE A 10 34.69 -26.87 -19.61
N LEU A 11 34.32 -27.36 -18.42
CA LEU A 11 33.36 -26.67 -17.56
C LEU A 11 32.11 -26.22 -18.34
N LEU A 12 31.23 -27.21 -18.52
CA LEU A 12 29.81 -27.18 -18.18
C LEU A 12 29.39 -25.84 -17.54
N PHE A 13 29.05 -24.83 -18.34
CA PHE A 13 28.21 -23.73 -17.86
C PHE A 13 26.79 -24.26 -17.73
N MET A 14 26.54 -24.97 -16.62
CA MET A 14 25.20 -25.05 -16.08
C MET A 14 24.77 -23.60 -15.82
N LEU A 15 23.86 -23.13 -16.65
CA LEU A 15 22.97 -22.03 -16.36
C LEU A 15 22.21 -22.41 -15.08
N PHE A 16 22.85 -22.17 -13.92
CA PHE A 16 22.11 -22.04 -12.69
C PHE A 16 21.25 -20.79 -12.89
N PRO A 17 19.92 -20.90 -12.92
CA PRO A 17 19.12 -19.72 -12.66
C PRO A 17 19.60 -19.27 -11.28
N VAL A 18 20.20 -18.08 -11.21
CA VAL A 18 20.34 -17.39 -9.93
C VAL A 18 18.91 -17.07 -9.52
N LEU A 19 18.26 -18.06 -8.93
CA LEU A 19 17.13 -17.85 -8.06
C LEU A 19 17.70 -17.01 -6.92
N SER A 20 17.65 -15.70 -7.11
CA SER A 20 17.78 -14.71 -6.04
C SER A 20 16.59 -14.92 -5.12
N TYR A 21 16.63 -16.00 -4.34
CA TYR A 21 15.86 -16.09 -3.12
C TYR A 21 16.46 -15.02 -2.21
N ALA A 22 15.77 -13.89 -2.08
CA ALA A 22 16.01 -12.98 -0.97
C ALA A 22 15.79 -13.80 0.31
N HIS A 23 16.89 -14.30 0.88
CA HIS A 23 16.88 -15.04 2.13
C HIS A 23 16.56 -14.02 3.22
N PHE A 24 15.30 -13.95 3.63
CA PHE A 24 14.87 -13.13 4.76
C PHE A 24 15.50 -13.70 6.04
N ASN A 25 16.71 -13.25 6.34
CA ASN A 25 17.52 -13.74 7.46
C ASN A 25 17.06 -13.19 8.83
N GLY A 26 15.94 -12.45 8.86
CA GLY A 26 15.39 -11.82 10.07
C GLY A 26 16.24 -10.68 10.66
N LYS A 27 17.26 -10.20 9.93
CA LYS A 27 18.17 -9.14 10.39
C LYS A 27 17.85 -7.75 9.84
N GLY A 28 16.79 -7.61 9.06
CA GLY A 28 16.29 -6.30 8.64
C GLY A 28 15.60 -5.56 9.79
N HIS A 29 15.46 -4.24 9.67
CA HIS A 29 14.71 -3.43 10.63
C HIS A 29 13.89 -2.37 9.92
N VAL A 30 12.77 -1.98 10.56
CA VAL A 30 11.93 -0.87 10.11
C VAL A 30 12.19 0.31 11.03
N HIS A 31 12.45 1.47 10.44
CA HIS A 31 12.63 2.72 11.15
C HIS A 31 11.52 3.70 10.76
N ASP A 32 10.69 4.08 11.74
CA ASP A 32 9.66 5.09 11.56
C ASP A 32 10.34 6.48 11.51
N ILE A 33 10.36 7.10 10.33
CA ILE A 33 10.96 8.42 10.08
C ILE A 33 10.09 9.53 10.67
N SER A 34 8.77 9.43 10.47
CA SER A 34 7.82 10.41 11.01
C SER A 34 6.46 9.77 11.26
N LYS A 35 5.69 10.39 12.16
CA LYS A 35 4.32 10.00 12.49
C LYS A 35 3.46 11.24 12.62
N THR A 36 2.35 11.27 11.89
CA THR A 36 1.35 12.34 11.96
C THR A 36 -0.02 11.72 12.25
N VAL A 37 -0.79 12.34 13.14
CA VAL A 37 -2.15 11.89 13.48
C VAL A 37 -3.13 12.98 13.09
N ARG A 38 -4.14 12.62 12.29
CA ARG A 38 -5.28 13.48 11.97
C ARG A 38 -6.53 12.83 12.53
N THR A 39 -7.31 13.60 13.27
CA THR A 39 -8.51 13.10 13.94
C THR A 39 -9.72 13.90 13.51
N PHE A 40 -10.77 13.19 13.15
CA PHE A 40 -12.10 13.71 12.92
C PHE A 40 -13.01 13.27 14.07
N PHE A 41 -13.70 14.23 14.67
CA PHE A 41 -14.87 13.98 15.51
C PHE A 41 -16.11 14.25 14.66
N ASN A 42 -17.23 13.60 14.94
CA ASN A 42 -18.46 13.72 14.15
C ASN A 42 -19.46 14.72 14.78
N PRO A 43 -19.30 16.05 14.62
CA PRO A 43 -20.14 17.02 15.30
C PRO A 43 -21.57 17.08 14.74
N ASP A 44 -21.76 16.85 13.44
CA ASP A 44 -23.04 16.97 12.74
C ASP A 44 -23.74 15.61 12.59
N CYS A 45 -23.58 14.76 13.59
CA CYS A 45 -23.98 13.37 13.51
C CYS A 45 -25.50 13.19 13.42
N ASP A 46 -26.28 14.10 14.02
CA ASP A 46 -27.75 14.06 14.07
C ASP A 46 -28.34 14.24 12.68
N THR A 47 -27.85 15.22 11.92
CA THR A 47 -28.33 15.54 10.57
C THR A 47 -28.14 14.37 9.62
N ASN A 48 -27.05 13.63 9.79
CA ASN A 48 -26.69 12.53 8.93
C ASN A 48 -27.08 11.17 9.50
N GLY A 49 -27.66 11.06 10.71
CA GLY A 49 -27.94 9.79 11.36
C GLY A 49 -26.69 8.91 11.51
N THR A 50 -25.60 9.50 12.03
CA THR A 50 -24.28 8.86 12.19
C THR A 50 -23.71 9.00 13.60
N CYS A 51 -24.56 9.28 14.60
CA CYS A 51 -24.11 9.51 15.99
C CYS A 51 -23.50 8.29 16.67
N ASP A 52 -23.71 7.10 16.09
CA ASP A 52 -22.98 5.90 16.48
C ASP A 52 -21.47 6.04 16.24
N LEU A 53 -21.01 6.88 15.30
CA LEU A 53 -19.59 7.15 15.02
C LEU A 53 -19.10 8.33 15.85
N LYS A 54 -18.16 8.07 16.76
CA LYS A 54 -17.59 9.10 17.64
C LYS A 54 -16.36 9.76 17.05
N ARG A 55 -15.41 8.96 16.57
CA ARG A 55 -14.09 9.42 16.15
C ARG A 55 -13.59 8.58 14.98
N VAL A 56 -12.89 9.23 14.06
CA VAL A 56 -12.04 8.58 13.06
C VAL A 56 -10.65 9.19 13.17
N SER A 57 -9.60 8.38 13.13
CA SER A 57 -8.22 8.84 13.16
C SER A 57 -7.41 8.19 12.05
N LEU A 58 -6.73 9.00 11.25
CA LEU A 58 -5.71 8.54 10.33
C LEU A 58 -4.33 8.83 10.92
N ILE A 59 -3.59 7.76 11.21
CA ILE A 59 -2.20 7.80 11.64
C ILE A 59 -1.35 7.50 10.41
N TYR A 60 -0.65 8.52 9.94
CA TYR A 60 0.28 8.43 8.83
C TYR A 60 1.69 8.19 9.34
N LYS A 61 2.42 7.29 8.69
CA LYS A 61 3.81 6.98 9.00
C LYS A 61 4.65 7.02 7.75
N ALA A 62 5.74 7.77 7.77
CA ALA A 62 6.84 7.58 6.82
C ALA A 62 7.85 6.62 7.46
N TYR A 63 8.33 5.65 6.71
CA TYR A 63 9.26 4.64 7.20
C TYR A 63 10.31 4.29 6.16
N GLU A 64 11.41 3.73 6.65
CA GLU A 64 12.41 3.06 5.85
C GLU A 64 12.60 1.62 6.36
N VAL A 65 12.83 0.70 5.42
CA VAL A 65 13.08 -0.71 5.68
C VAL A 65 14.51 -1.01 5.26
N TRP A 66 15.34 -1.37 6.22
CA TRP A 66 16.72 -1.75 6.01
C TRP A 66 16.84 -3.26 5.94
N PHE A 67 17.55 -3.76 4.93
CA PHE A 67 17.85 -5.17 4.77
C PHE A 67 19.30 -5.43 5.18
N ALA A 68 19.56 -6.51 5.91
CA ALA A 68 20.92 -6.76 6.42
C ALA A 68 21.91 -7.16 5.32
N ASP A 69 21.40 -7.70 4.23
CA ASP A 69 22.11 -8.06 3.00
C ASP A 69 22.23 -6.88 2.02
N ASP A 70 21.50 -5.79 2.27
CA ASP A 70 21.62 -4.52 1.52
C ASP A 70 21.56 -3.32 2.49
N PRO A 71 22.67 -3.04 3.20
CA PRO A 71 22.72 -2.02 4.24
C PRO A 71 22.85 -0.59 3.70
N ASP A 72 22.98 -0.41 2.38
CA ASP A 72 23.21 0.89 1.76
C ASP A 72 21.97 1.41 1.00
N TYR A 73 21.06 0.51 0.60
CA TYR A 73 19.87 0.84 -0.18
C TYR A 73 18.58 0.42 0.53
N PRO A 74 18.11 1.19 1.54
CA PRO A 74 16.83 0.91 2.18
C PRO A 74 15.66 1.12 1.22
N SER A 75 14.54 0.47 1.54
CA SER A 75 13.26 0.74 0.90
C SER A 75 12.49 1.80 1.67
N TYR A 76 11.98 2.82 0.98
CA TYR A 76 11.22 3.91 1.55
C TYR A 76 9.73 3.72 1.28
N GLY A 77 8.89 4.11 2.23
CA GLY A 77 7.46 4.09 2.02
C GLY A 77 6.69 4.91 3.04
N ASN A 78 5.46 5.22 2.68
CA ASN A 78 4.46 5.74 3.59
C ASN A 78 3.37 4.69 3.82
N GLY A 79 2.84 4.64 5.02
CA GLY A 79 1.72 3.77 5.38
C GLY A 79 0.77 4.46 6.34
N ILE A 80 -0.42 3.90 6.48
CA ILE A 80 -1.45 4.43 7.35
C ILE A 80 -2.02 3.38 8.29
N VAL A 81 -2.53 3.87 9.42
CA VAL A 81 -3.56 3.20 10.19
C VAL A 81 -4.79 4.10 10.15
N ILE A 82 -5.93 3.57 9.70
CA ILE A 82 -7.24 4.22 9.82
C ILE A 82 -8.00 3.53 10.94
N GLU A 83 -8.25 4.24 12.03
CA GLU A 83 -8.95 3.77 13.21
C GLU A 83 -10.29 4.49 13.31
N TYR A 84 -11.35 3.79 13.71
CA TYR A 84 -12.60 4.44 14.08
C TYR A 84 -13.18 3.88 15.38
N GLU A 85 -13.83 4.76 16.13
CA GLU A 85 -14.48 4.49 17.39
C GLU A 85 -15.98 4.75 17.27
N THR A 86 -16.79 3.80 17.77
CA THR A 86 -18.23 3.91 17.85
C THR A 86 -18.74 3.98 19.30
N ASP A 87 -20.04 4.15 19.48
CA ASP A 87 -20.68 4.12 20.79
C ASP A 87 -20.73 2.73 21.44
N SER A 88 -20.78 1.69 20.60
CA SER A 88 -20.91 0.28 20.97
C SER A 88 -20.24 -0.63 19.95
N VAL A 89 -19.86 -1.84 20.36
CA VAL A 89 -19.22 -2.84 19.48
C VAL A 89 -20.16 -3.26 18.35
N SER A 90 -21.47 -3.31 18.60
CA SER A 90 -22.48 -3.59 17.58
C SER A 90 -22.58 -2.49 16.52
N SER A 91 -22.24 -1.25 16.85
CA SER A 91 -22.26 -0.14 15.90
C SER A 91 -21.07 -0.13 14.93
N LEU A 92 -20.03 -0.95 15.16
CA LEU A 92 -18.85 -1.00 14.30
C LEU A 92 -19.18 -1.38 12.84
N GLU A 93 -20.15 -2.29 12.65
CA GLU A 93 -20.59 -2.77 11.32
C GLU A 93 -21.50 -1.76 10.60
N LYS A 94 -21.93 -0.67 11.28
CA LYS A 94 -22.69 0.41 10.63
C LYS A 94 -21.81 1.30 9.75
N PHE A 95 -20.49 1.14 9.81
CA PHE A 95 -19.53 1.95 9.08
C PHE A 95 -18.58 1.08 8.27
N ALA A 96 -18.26 1.53 7.06
CA ALA A 96 -17.33 0.85 6.17
C ALA A 96 -16.24 1.82 5.74
N VAL A 97 -15.02 1.31 5.61
CA VAL A 97 -13.88 2.05 5.07
C VAL A 97 -13.77 1.73 3.60
N VAL A 98 -13.66 2.76 2.76
CA VAL A 98 -13.39 2.60 1.32
C VAL A 98 -12.15 3.42 1.01
N GLN A 99 -11.21 2.80 0.31
CA GLN A 99 -10.00 3.45 -0.15
C GLN A 99 -10.07 3.67 -1.65
N PHE A 100 -9.61 4.84 -2.07
CA PHE A 100 -9.40 5.17 -3.47
C PHE A 100 -7.92 5.40 -3.70
N ILE A 101 -7.43 5.00 -4.88
CA ILE A 101 -6.04 5.17 -5.30
C ILE A 101 -5.99 5.81 -6.68
N ARG A 102 -4.98 6.65 -6.90
CA ARG A 102 -4.45 6.97 -8.22
C ARG A 102 -2.93 6.90 -8.20
N GLY A 103 -2.35 6.59 -9.36
CA GLY A 103 -0.91 6.37 -9.52
C GLY A 103 -0.53 4.90 -9.29
N GLY A 104 0.74 4.66 -9.01
CA GLY A 104 1.27 3.30 -8.87
C GLY A 104 2.79 3.25 -8.70
N ALA A 105 3.36 2.08 -8.96
CA ALA A 105 4.79 1.84 -8.92
C ALA A 105 5.35 1.63 -10.33
N PHE A 106 6.56 2.15 -10.58
CA PHE A 106 7.23 2.00 -11.86
C PHE A 106 8.73 1.80 -11.68
N TYR A 107 9.35 1.16 -12.66
CA TYR A 107 10.79 0.99 -12.72
C TYR A 107 11.41 2.12 -13.52
N SER A 108 12.56 2.60 -13.09
CA SER A 108 13.38 3.56 -13.82
C SER A 108 14.84 3.12 -13.85
N SER A 109 15.56 3.43 -14.93
CA SER A 109 16.99 3.16 -15.07
C SER A 109 17.65 4.23 -15.92
N LYS A 110 18.92 4.56 -15.63
CA LYS A 110 19.73 5.49 -16.45
C LYS A 110 20.59 4.68 -17.40
N ASN A 111 20.37 4.84 -18.70
CA ASN A 111 21.14 4.14 -19.72
C ASN A 111 22.49 4.82 -19.99
N ALA A 112 23.32 4.17 -20.84
CA ALA A 112 24.68 4.64 -21.14
C ALA A 112 24.73 6.04 -21.80
N ASN A 113 23.64 6.48 -22.43
CA ASN A 113 23.54 7.82 -23.04
C ASN A 113 23.07 8.88 -22.02
N GLY A 114 22.85 8.49 -20.76
CA GLY A 114 22.34 9.36 -19.70
C GLY A 114 20.82 9.57 -19.73
N THR A 115 20.10 8.92 -20.65
CA THR A 115 18.63 8.98 -20.72
C THR A 115 18.02 8.09 -19.64
N ILE A 116 16.92 8.56 -19.04
CA ILE A 116 16.16 7.79 -18.04
C ILE A 116 15.05 7.01 -18.75
N ASP A 117 15.18 5.69 -18.76
CA ASP A 117 14.15 4.78 -19.23
C ASP A 117 13.20 4.46 -18.07
N LYS A 118 11.89 4.61 -18.29
CA LYS A 118 10.84 4.30 -17.31
C LYS A 118 9.85 3.27 -17.87
N ILE A 119 9.38 2.33 -17.05
CA ILE A 119 8.37 1.34 -17.43
C ILE A 119 7.44 0.97 -16.26
N ILE A 120 6.16 0.74 -16.55
CA ILE A 120 5.23 0.10 -15.62
C ILE A 120 5.44 -1.42 -15.74
N GLY A 121 6.19 -1.99 -14.80
CA GLY A 121 6.53 -3.42 -14.81
C GLY A 121 5.78 -4.25 -13.76
N THR A 122 4.89 -3.63 -13.00
CA THR A 122 4.17 -4.26 -11.89
C THR A 122 2.70 -4.41 -12.24
N VAL A 123 2.10 -5.53 -11.84
CA VAL A 123 0.66 -5.79 -11.93
C VAL A 123 0.07 -5.89 -10.52
N THR A 124 -1.21 -5.59 -10.39
CA THR A 124 -1.98 -5.79 -9.16
C THR A 124 -3.31 -6.43 -9.49
N GLU A 125 -3.90 -7.11 -8.51
CA GLU A 125 -5.30 -7.49 -8.58
C GLU A 125 -6.15 -6.29 -8.16
N ASN A 126 -7.21 -6.00 -8.92
CA ASN A 126 -8.18 -4.97 -8.59
C ASN A 126 -9.53 -5.30 -9.26
N PHE A 127 -10.59 -5.41 -8.46
CA PHE A 127 -11.93 -5.83 -8.92
C PHE A 127 -11.90 -7.14 -9.72
N GLU A 128 -11.34 -8.20 -9.14
CA GLU A 128 -11.30 -9.57 -9.70
C GLU A 128 -10.49 -9.70 -11.02
N GLU A 129 -9.75 -8.65 -11.40
CA GLU A 129 -8.90 -8.60 -12.59
C GLU A 129 -7.43 -8.34 -12.22
N THR A 130 -6.50 -8.86 -13.03
CA THR A 130 -5.09 -8.46 -12.99
C THR A 130 -4.85 -7.30 -13.96
N VAL A 131 -4.40 -6.16 -13.45
CA VAL A 131 -4.17 -4.92 -14.21
C VAL A 131 -2.78 -4.36 -13.98
N GLN A 132 -2.30 -3.49 -14.89
CA GLN A 132 -1.07 -2.75 -14.65
C GLN A 132 -1.23 -1.87 -13.40
N PHE A 133 -0.24 -1.91 -12.52
CA PHE A 133 -0.26 -1.17 -11.27
C PHE A 133 0.17 0.29 -11.46
N PHE A 134 -0.62 1.01 -12.26
CA PHE A 134 -0.56 2.45 -12.40
C PHE A 134 -1.91 2.97 -12.90
N PHE A 135 -2.65 3.65 -12.03
CA PHE A 135 -3.98 4.17 -12.36
C PHE A 135 -3.91 5.66 -12.68
N PRO A 136 -4.12 6.11 -13.93
CA PRO A 136 -4.05 7.54 -14.27
C PRO A 136 -5.17 8.35 -13.61
N GLU A 137 -6.32 7.72 -13.36
CA GLU A 137 -7.49 8.30 -12.72
C GLU A 137 -7.74 7.68 -11.36
N TRP A 138 -8.56 8.34 -10.54
CA TRP A 138 -9.02 7.76 -9.28
C TRP A 138 -9.84 6.50 -9.53
N VAL A 139 -9.49 5.44 -8.81
CA VAL A 139 -10.21 4.17 -8.79
C VAL A 139 -10.44 3.71 -7.36
N ILE A 140 -11.42 2.83 -7.15
CA ILE A 140 -11.59 2.13 -5.88
C ILE A 140 -10.42 1.14 -5.71
N ASP A 141 -9.74 1.23 -4.57
CA ASP A 141 -8.66 0.34 -4.17
C ASP A 141 -9.24 -0.88 -3.46
N SER A 142 -9.78 -1.83 -4.25
CA SER A 142 -10.28 -3.10 -3.75
C SER A 142 -9.88 -4.24 -4.67
N ARG A 143 -9.59 -5.39 -4.08
CA ARG A 143 -9.35 -6.64 -4.79
C ARG A 143 -10.64 -7.23 -5.33
N ASP A 144 -11.72 -7.11 -4.56
CA ASP A 144 -13.01 -7.74 -4.83
C ASP A 144 -14.01 -6.74 -5.42
N SER A 145 -15.15 -7.25 -5.91
CA SER A 145 -16.25 -6.38 -6.38
C SER A 145 -16.93 -5.58 -5.26
N ASP A 146 -16.74 -5.94 -3.99
CA ASP A 146 -17.13 -5.12 -2.83
C ASP A 146 -16.09 -3.98 -2.64
N PRO A 147 -16.51 -2.70 -2.70
CA PRO A 147 -15.59 -1.58 -2.57
C PRO A 147 -15.09 -1.34 -1.14
N ALA A 148 -15.64 -2.02 -0.13
CA ALA A 148 -15.11 -1.94 1.23
C ALA A 148 -13.68 -2.49 1.31
N TYR A 149 -12.77 -1.70 1.87
CA TYR A 149 -11.35 -2.01 1.94
C TYR A 149 -11.10 -3.22 2.87
N ASN A 150 -10.35 -4.21 2.37
CA ASN A 150 -10.17 -5.52 3.01
C ASN A 150 -11.49 -6.28 3.27
N SER A 151 -12.53 -6.04 2.46
CA SER A 151 -13.62 -7.00 2.36
C SER A 151 -13.10 -8.31 1.75
N ASP A 152 -13.86 -9.37 1.97
CA ASP A 152 -13.60 -10.68 1.38
C ASP A 152 -14.98 -11.35 1.14
N PRO A 153 -15.20 -11.97 -0.03
CA PRO A 153 -16.49 -12.55 -0.39
C PRO A 153 -16.87 -13.78 0.45
N ASP A 154 -15.88 -14.52 0.98
CA ASP A 154 -16.10 -15.75 1.74
C ASP A 154 -16.26 -15.45 3.24
N ASP A 155 -15.45 -14.54 3.78
CA ASP A 155 -15.46 -14.20 5.21
C ASP A 155 -16.41 -13.03 5.57
N GLY A 156 -16.72 -12.19 4.59
CA GLY A 156 -17.59 -11.03 4.71
C GLY A 156 -16.87 -9.70 4.96
N ARG A 157 -17.58 -8.62 4.64
CA ARG A 157 -17.10 -7.22 4.60
C ARG A 157 -16.29 -6.74 5.81
N PHE A 158 -16.65 -7.19 7.02
CA PHE A 158 -16.09 -6.67 8.26
C PHE A 158 -15.09 -7.61 8.93
N TYR A 159 -14.86 -8.80 8.37
CA TYR A 159 -14.07 -9.84 9.02
C TYR A 159 -12.66 -9.35 9.36
N TYR A 160 -12.00 -8.71 8.39
CA TYR A 160 -10.60 -8.30 8.46
C TYR A 160 -10.36 -6.94 9.11
N LEU A 161 -11.39 -6.32 9.70
CA LEU A 161 -11.17 -5.22 10.65
C LEU A 161 -10.30 -5.72 11.81
N ARG A 162 -9.35 -4.91 12.25
CA ARG A 162 -8.32 -5.30 13.22
C ARG A 162 -8.57 -4.62 14.56
N TRP A 163 -8.17 -5.28 15.64
CA TRP A 163 -8.14 -4.70 16.98
C TRP A 163 -7.08 -5.38 17.86
N ASN A 164 -6.69 -4.72 18.95
CA ASN A 164 -5.74 -5.25 19.93
C ASN A 164 -6.31 -5.12 21.33
N LYS A 165 -5.91 -6.03 22.25
CA LYS A 165 -6.31 -5.98 23.66
C LYS A 165 -5.86 -4.69 24.36
N VAL A 166 -4.69 -4.17 23.98
CA VAL A 166 -4.18 -2.88 24.44
C VAL A 166 -4.67 -1.80 23.47
N LEU A 167 -5.52 -0.90 23.95
CA LEU A 167 -6.05 0.20 23.14
C LEU A 167 -4.92 1.10 22.61
N GLY A 168 -5.04 1.52 21.36
CA GLY A 168 -4.01 2.31 20.67
C GLY A 168 -2.75 1.53 20.27
N SER A 169 -2.70 0.22 20.52
CA SER A 169 -1.65 -0.66 20.00
C SER A 169 -2.02 -1.16 18.60
N TYR A 170 -1.04 -1.17 17.70
CA TYR A 170 -1.14 -1.74 16.36
C TYR A 170 -0.13 -2.86 16.13
N ASP A 171 0.38 -3.47 17.22
CA ASP A 171 1.34 -4.57 17.16
C ASP A 171 0.71 -5.83 16.56
N ASN A 172 1.27 -6.31 15.44
CA ASN A 172 0.81 -7.50 14.74
C ASN A 172 0.81 -8.77 15.62
N ARG A 173 1.67 -8.85 16.65
CA ARG A 173 1.75 -10.01 17.56
C ARG A 173 0.55 -10.16 18.48
N THR A 174 -0.16 -9.07 18.74
CA THR A 174 -1.34 -9.04 19.63
C THR A 174 -2.63 -8.69 18.89
N ARG A 175 -2.55 -8.57 17.56
CA ARG A 175 -3.65 -8.27 16.67
C ARG A 175 -4.65 -9.41 16.65
N GLN A 176 -5.93 -9.05 16.65
CA GLN A 176 -7.06 -9.92 16.39
C GLN A 176 -7.86 -9.40 15.20
N TYR A 177 -8.61 -10.29 14.56
CA TYR A 177 -9.57 -9.96 13.51
C TYR A 177 -10.98 -9.93 14.08
N TYR A 178 -11.76 -8.93 13.68
CA TYR A 178 -13.11 -8.69 14.17
C TYR A 178 -14.06 -9.87 13.92
N GLY A 179 -13.92 -10.54 12.77
CA GLY A 179 -14.71 -11.73 12.44
C GLY A 179 -14.33 -12.98 13.23
N ALA A 180 -13.09 -13.04 13.76
CA ALA A 180 -12.63 -14.16 14.58
C ALA A 180 -12.99 -13.97 16.07
N GLU A 181 -12.82 -12.75 16.59
CA GLU A 181 -13.16 -12.39 17.96
C GLU A 181 -13.62 -10.92 17.98
N LYS A 182 -14.77 -10.65 18.62
CA LYS A 182 -15.26 -9.26 18.75
C LYS A 182 -14.43 -8.50 19.79
N PRO A 183 -14.11 -7.21 19.55
CA PRO A 183 -13.33 -6.42 20.49
C PRO A 183 -14.11 -6.13 21.77
N ASN A 184 -13.39 -5.97 22.88
CA ASN A 184 -13.97 -5.55 24.17
C ASN A 184 -14.30 -4.06 24.23
N ALA A 185 -13.80 -3.29 23.26
CA ALA A 185 -14.04 -1.86 23.12
C ALA A 185 -14.56 -1.57 21.71
N PRO A 186 -15.36 -0.51 21.52
CA PRO A 186 -15.95 -0.17 20.22
C PRO A 186 -14.95 0.54 19.31
N VAL A 187 -13.76 -0.03 19.13
CA VAL A 187 -12.67 0.54 18.35
C VAL A 187 -12.06 -0.55 17.46
N VAL A 188 -11.93 -0.24 16.18
CA VAL A 188 -11.24 -1.10 15.20
C VAL A 188 -10.39 -0.24 14.28
N TYR A 189 -9.47 -0.90 13.58
CA TYR A 189 -8.62 -0.23 12.61
C TYR A 189 -8.36 -1.09 11.37
N LEU A 190 -7.95 -0.42 10.31
CA LEU A 190 -7.33 -1.01 9.13
C LEU A 190 -5.95 -0.39 8.94
N THR A 191 -5.11 -1.07 8.19
CA THR A 191 -3.78 -0.56 7.83
C THR A 191 -3.57 -0.74 6.35
N ASP A 192 -2.86 0.21 5.76
CA ASP A 192 -2.36 0.12 4.39
C ASP A 192 -0.87 0.49 4.37
N TYR A 193 -0.09 -0.34 3.68
CA TYR A 193 1.35 -0.21 3.48
C TYR A 193 1.65 -0.55 2.01
N PRO A 194 1.39 0.40 1.08
CA PRO A 194 1.56 0.18 -0.35
C PRO A 194 3.04 -0.05 -0.72
N SER A 195 3.30 -0.37 -1.99
CA SER A 195 4.65 -0.66 -2.49
C SER A 195 5.67 0.39 -2.06
N GLY A 196 6.79 -0.05 -1.49
CA GLY A 196 7.95 0.80 -1.21
C GLY A 196 8.73 1.16 -2.47
N ALA A 197 9.61 2.15 -2.35
CA ALA A 197 10.54 2.61 -3.36
C ALA A 197 11.98 2.33 -2.92
N PHE A 198 12.80 1.79 -3.81
CA PHE A 198 14.16 1.37 -3.49
C PHE A 198 15.05 1.41 -4.73
N VAL A 199 16.35 1.52 -4.51
CA VAL A 199 17.36 1.37 -5.57
C VAL A 199 17.74 -0.11 -5.64
N GLY A 200 17.88 -0.64 -6.86
CA GLY A 200 18.37 -1.99 -7.11
C GLY A 200 19.46 -1.99 -8.17
N GLY A 201 20.06 -3.16 -8.44
CA GLY A 201 21.30 -3.26 -9.20
C GLY A 201 21.33 -2.56 -10.58
N MET A 202 20.21 -2.49 -11.31
CA MET A 202 20.16 -1.85 -12.64
C MET A 202 19.29 -0.59 -12.70
N GLY A 203 18.74 -0.12 -11.58
CA GLY A 203 17.76 0.97 -11.60
C GLY A 203 17.11 1.23 -10.25
N ALA A 204 15.93 1.82 -10.27
CA ALA A 204 15.14 2.08 -9.07
C ALA A 204 13.68 1.70 -9.29
N VAL A 205 13.04 1.24 -8.22
CA VAL A 205 11.58 1.20 -8.12
C VAL A 205 11.15 2.51 -7.48
N SER A 206 10.30 3.24 -8.19
CA SER A 206 9.69 4.47 -7.70
C SER A 206 8.22 4.23 -7.36
N ALA A 207 7.75 4.92 -6.33
CA ALA A 207 6.36 4.95 -5.93
C ALA A 207 5.80 6.35 -6.23
N ALA A 208 4.67 6.42 -6.92
CA ALA A 208 3.93 7.65 -7.16
C ALA A 208 2.45 7.36 -6.97
N MET A 209 2.02 7.26 -5.71
CA MET A 209 0.64 6.90 -5.36
C MET A 209 0.02 7.96 -4.47
N GLU A 210 -1.21 8.31 -4.79
CA GLU A 210 -2.06 9.16 -3.96
C GLU A 210 -3.31 8.38 -3.58
N PHE A 211 -3.77 8.62 -2.36
CA PHE A 211 -4.84 7.87 -1.74
C PHE A 211 -5.87 8.80 -1.12
N LYS A 212 -7.10 8.32 -1.11
CA LYS A 212 -8.19 8.90 -0.34
C LYS A 212 -8.87 7.77 0.43
N THR A 213 -8.73 7.78 1.74
CA THR A 213 -9.35 6.77 2.61
C THR A 213 -10.54 7.40 3.32
N CYS A 214 -11.73 6.87 3.08
CA CYS A 214 -12.98 7.46 3.50
C CYS A 214 -13.79 6.51 4.38
N ILE A 215 -14.55 7.08 5.33
CA ILE A 215 -15.55 6.36 6.11
C ILE A 215 -16.93 6.68 5.56
N TYR A 216 -17.72 5.63 5.34
CA TYR A 216 -19.11 5.69 4.90
C TYR A 216 -20.01 5.02 5.93
N LYS A 217 -21.30 5.30 5.87
CA LYS A 217 -22.29 4.35 6.38
C LYS A 217 -22.22 3.08 5.56
N ALA A 218 -22.17 1.93 6.20
CA ALA A 218 -22.10 0.65 5.52
C ALA A 218 -23.32 0.39 4.62
N SER A 219 -24.49 0.92 4.98
CA SER A 219 -25.72 0.82 4.18
C SER A 219 -25.65 1.54 2.84
N ASP A 220 -24.77 2.53 2.73
CA ASP A 220 -24.64 3.38 1.53
C ASP A 220 -23.52 2.84 0.61
N VAL A 221 -22.73 1.88 1.09
CA VAL A 221 -21.67 1.22 0.32
C VAL A 221 -22.26 -0.02 -0.37
N PRO A 222 -22.30 -0.06 -1.72
CA PRO A 222 -22.88 -1.18 -2.44
C PRO A 222 -22.11 -2.47 -2.13
N VAL A 223 -22.77 -3.63 -2.16
CA VAL A 223 -22.12 -4.94 -1.96
C VAL A 223 -21.31 -5.39 -3.16
N LYS A 224 -21.60 -4.83 -4.34
CA LYS A 224 -20.86 -5.01 -5.59
C LYS A 224 -20.91 -3.73 -6.40
N THR A 225 -19.79 -3.31 -6.97
CA THR A 225 -19.72 -2.22 -7.93
C THR A 225 -18.60 -2.47 -8.96
N VAL A 226 -18.20 -1.43 -9.70
CA VAL A 226 -17.07 -1.43 -10.62
C VAL A 226 -15.98 -0.46 -10.15
N ARG A 227 -14.74 -0.74 -10.53
CA ARG A 227 -13.54 0.02 -10.17
C ARG A 227 -13.66 1.54 -10.32
N SER A 228 -14.37 2.00 -11.35
CA SER A 228 -14.51 3.42 -11.71
C SER A 228 -15.67 4.13 -11.01
N ASP A 229 -16.50 3.44 -10.23
CA ASP A 229 -17.66 4.02 -9.53
C ASP A 229 -17.24 4.80 -8.28
N VAL A 230 -16.35 5.78 -8.43
CA VAL A 230 -15.76 6.50 -7.28
C VAL A 230 -16.71 7.50 -6.60
N TYR A 231 -17.97 7.56 -7.05
CA TYR A 231 -19.00 8.48 -6.55
C TYR A 231 -20.29 7.75 -6.11
N PHE A 232 -20.22 6.45 -5.77
CA PHE A 232 -21.39 5.65 -5.38
C PHE A 232 -22.17 6.23 -4.17
N ALA A 233 -21.50 6.97 -3.28
CA ALA A 233 -22.13 7.63 -2.14
C ALA A 233 -21.31 8.83 -1.65
N LYS A 234 -21.91 9.62 -0.75
CA LYS A 234 -21.22 10.70 -0.02
C LYS A 234 -20.55 10.15 1.25
N PRO A 235 -19.23 10.34 1.44
CA PRO A 235 -18.54 9.90 2.65
C PRO A 235 -18.89 10.78 3.86
N ILE A 236 -18.77 10.21 5.05
CA ILE A 236 -18.84 10.95 6.33
C ILE A 236 -17.58 11.81 6.48
N ILE A 237 -16.42 11.21 6.23
CA ILE A 237 -15.11 11.88 6.23
C ILE A 237 -14.16 11.16 5.29
N CYS A 238 -13.23 11.91 4.69
CA CYS A 238 -12.10 11.37 3.94
C CYS A 238 -10.80 11.97 4.43
N PHE A 239 -9.74 11.18 4.37
CA PHE A 239 -8.38 11.62 4.59
C PHE A 239 -7.55 11.35 3.32
N GLU A 240 -6.95 12.41 2.80
CA GLU A 240 -6.03 12.31 1.66
C GLU A 240 -4.61 12.08 2.17
N TRP A 241 -3.88 11.16 1.56
CA TRP A 241 -2.50 10.84 1.89
C TRP A 241 -1.77 10.30 0.67
N GLN A 242 -0.45 10.18 0.73
CA GLN A 242 0.36 9.83 -0.44
C GLN A 242 1.56 8.96 -0.08
N ASN A 243 1.98 8.14 -1.03
CA ASN A 243 3.24 7.41 -1.03
C ASN A 243 4.01 7.78 -2.30
N ILE A 244 4.82 8.83 -2.21
CA ILE A 244 5.58 9.38 -3.33
C ILE A 244 7.07 9.38 -2.99
N TYR A 245 7.80 8.60 -3.77
CA TYR A 245 9.25 8.44 -3.73
C TYR A 245 9.72 8.15 -5.16
N ILE A 246 10.15 9.20 -5.86
CA ILE A 246 10.63 9.11 -7.25
C ILE A 246 12.13 9.27 -7.28
N TYR A 247 12.84 8.28 -7.81
CA TYR A 247 14.30 8.31 -7.81
C TYR A 247 14.84 9.31 -8.83
N ASP A 248 15.64 10.26 -8.35
CA ASP A 248 16.37 11.22 -9.17
C ASP A 248 17.81 10.74 -9.37
N PHE A 249 18.15 10.33 -10.60
CA PHE A 249 19.46 9.75 -10.91
C PHE A 249 20.61 10.74 -10.89
N ASP A 250 20.34 12.05 -10.95
CA ASP A 250 21.39 13.08 -10.95
C ASP A 250 21.82 13.41 -9.52
N SER A 251 20.88 13.47 -8.57
CA SER A 251 21.17 13.66 -7.14
C SER A 251 21.37 12.37 -6.36
N GLY A 252 20.96 11.22 -6.92
CA GLY A 252 21.04 9.91 -6.27
C GLY A 252 20.11 9.77 -5.07
N LYS A 253 18.93 10.42 -5.11
CA LYS A 253 17.98 10.49 -3.99
C LYS A 253 16.54 10.34 -4.46
N PHE A 254 15.69 9.84 -3.56
CA PHE A 254 14.24 9.90 -3.76
C PHE A 254 13.69 11.30 -3.52
N LYS A 255 12.89 11.75 -4.46
CA LYS A 255 12.04 12.95 -4.42
C LYS A 255 10.68 12.58 -3.87
N THR A 256 10.14 13.40 -2.98
CA THR A 256 8.88 13.12 -2.26
C THR A 256 7.83 14.20 -2.50
N GLU A 257 8.10 15.12 -3.42
CA GLU A 257 7.20 16.17 -3.85
C GLU A 257 6.01 15.59 -4.63
N GLN A 258 4.87 16.28 -4.56
CA GLN A 258 3.68 15.87 -5.30
C GLN A 258 3.94 15.86 -6.82
N VAL A 259 3.31 14.91 -7.51
CA VAL A 259 3.42 14.76 -8.97
C VAL A 259 2.06 14.75 -9.65
N ASP A 260 2.02 15.21 -10.89
CA ASP A 260 0.85 15.07 -11.76
C ASP A 260 0.79 13.61 -12.28
N ILE A 261 -0.09 12.82 -11.68
CA ILE A 261 -0.26 11.40 -11.99
C ILE A 261 -0.69 11.17 -13.46
N PRO A 262 -1.70 11.86 -14.01
CA PRO A 262 -2.04 11.77 -15.43
C PRO A 262 -0.88 12.09 -16.36
N LEU A 263 -0.08 13.13 -16.07
CA LEU A 263 1.08 13.48 -16.88
C LEU A 263 2.17 12.41 -16.80
N LEU A 264 2.49 11.95 -15.59
CA LEU A 264 3.46 10.88 -15.38
C LEU A 264 3.04 9.59 -16.09
N TYR A 265 1.75 9.24 -16.08
CA TYR A 265 1.25 8.08 -16.82
C TYR A 265 1.56 8.17 -18.31
N LYS A 266 1.36 9.34 -18.95
CA LYS A 266 1.69 9.54 -20.37
C LYS A 266 3.19 9.35 -20.65
N GLU A 267 4.05 9.84 -19.76
CA GLU A 267 5.49 9.60 -19.87
C GLU A 267 5.84 8.11 -19.79
N LEU A 268 5.13 7.35 -18.96
CA LEU A 268 5.35 5.92 -18.73
C LEU A 268 4.77 5.04 -19.85
N SER A 269 3.64 5.43 -20.45
CA SER A 269 2.95 4.66 -21.48
C SER A 269 3.57 4.79 -22.87
N LYS A 270 4.48 5.76 -23.07
CA LYS A 270 5.05 6.12 -24.39
C LYS A 270 3.98 6.45 -25.43
N GLU A 271 2.86 7.04 -24.99
CA GLU A 271 1.80 7.62 -25.83
C GLU A 271 2.01 9.11 -26.07
#